data_AF-A0A1G6DCJ6-F1
#
_entry.id   AF-A0A1G6DCJ6-F1
#
_cell.length_a   1.000
_cell.length_b   1.000
_cell.length_c   1.000
_cell.angle_alpha   90.00
_cell.angle_beta   90.00
_cell.angle_gamma   90.00
#
_symmetry.space_group_name_H-M   'P 1'
#
loop_
_entity.id
_entity.type
_entity.pdbx_description
1 polymer ?
#
loop_
_entity_poly.entity_id
_entity_poly.type
_entity_poly.pdbx_seq_one_letter_code
_entity_poly.pdbx_strand_id
1 'polypeptide(L)'
;MAINQRRSSFSNPAVNRVMNFDDSFGAAQSCTYGGIFAKVGYFLLIMLAGVAAFFYMHSYFGNQGYTVQSIIAEDFVIYSNEVSIMMGAWVITLIAGLVAAFVPKTIPVTGTIYCAGMGYAVAITSYIYAAEYSGIVVEALVLTVLIIGAMAFLFTSGIVKVGEKFKTIVLTALMASVLGGVIFFVIRMIAPNSMIVHSITKLQNGPLGILFAVLGVLLAAALLLIDFDTIAHAVTDGVNKKYEWYCSYSLMLSVIFLYLKVLQLLARIQNNRS
;
A
#
# COMPACT_ATOMS: atom_id res chain seq x y z
N MET A 1 -32.16 23.53 -43.50
CA MET A 1 -32.53 22.24 -44.14
C MET A 1 -31.45 21.76 -45.14
N ALA A 2 -30.14 21.85 -44.83
CA ALA A 2 -29.09 21.47 -45.80
C ALA A 2 -27.77 20.91 -45.20
N ILE A 3 -27.70 20.57 -43.91
CA ILE A 3 -26.46 20.04 -43.28
C ILE A 3 -26.61 18.60 -42.76
N ASN A 4 -27.84 18.15 -42.47
CA ASN A 4 -28.09 16.82 -41.87
C ASN A 4 -28.19 15.65 -42.88
N GLN A 5 -28.17 15.90 -44.18
CA GLN A 5 -28.26 14.83 -45.20
C GLN A 5 -26.90 14.28 -45.66
N ARG A 6 -25.76 14.87 -45.25
CA ARG A 6 -24.41 14.40 -45.63
C ARG A 6 -23.79 13.39 -44.65
N ARG A 7 -24.52 12.88 -43.66
CA ARG A 7 -24.00 11.91 -42.66
C ARG A 7 -24.26 10.44 -43.00
N SER A 8 -25.15 10.14 -43.95
CA SER A 8 -25.68 8.77 -44.14
C SER A 8 -25.15 8.03 -45.38
N SER A 9 -24.02 8.43 -45.97
CA SER A 9 -23.55 7.81 -47.22
C SER A 9 -22.05 7.53 -47.24
N PHE A 10 -21.51 6.92 -46.17
CA PHE A 10 -20.21 6.27 -46.25
C PHE A 10 -20.35 4.79 -45.93
N SER A 11 -20.56 3.99 -46.97
CA SER A 11 -20.60 2.52 -46.94
C SER A 11 -19.19 1.90 -46.83
N ASN A 12 -18.26 2.60 -46.17
CA ASN A 12 -16.88 2.15 -46.05
C ASN A 12 -16.61 1.63 -44.62
N PRO A 13 -16.37 0.31 -44.44
CA PRO A 13 -16.15 -0.28 -43.12
C PRO A 13 -14.88 0.23 -42.42
N ALA A 14 -13.93 0.83 -43.14
CA ALA A 14 -12.75 1.46 -42.54
C ALA A 14 -13.07 2.81 -41.88
N VAL A 15 -13.89 3.64 -42.54
CA VAL A 15 -14.31 4.96 -42.02
C VAL A 15 -15.21 4.78 -40.80
N ASN A 16 -16.11 3.79 -40.83
CA ASN A 16 -16.95 3.47 -39.68
C ASN A 16 -16.12 2.93 -38.49
N ARG A 17 -14.98 2.28 -38.77
CA ARG A 17 -14.04 1.85 -37.72
C ARG A 17 -13.34 3.03 -37.06
N VAL A 18 -12.91 4.02 -37.84
CA VAL A 18 -12.26 5.25 -37.32
C VAL A 18 -13.27 6.10 -36.55
N MET A 19 -14.51 6.21 -37.02
CA MET A 19 -15.59 6.92 -36.30
C MET A 19 -15.98 6.20 -35.01
N ASN A 20 -16.13 4.87 -35.02
CA ASN A 20 -16.33 4.08 -33.79
C ASN A 20 -15.11 4.15 -32.86
N PHE A 21 -13.90 4.31 -33.40
CA PHE A 21 -12.69 4.52 -32.62
C PHE A 21 -12.73 5.89 -31.93
N ASP A 22 -13.09 6.95 -32.66
CA ASP A 22 -13.26 8.31 -32.12
C ASP A 22 -14.41 8.38 -31.10
N ASP A 23 -15.54 7.72 -31.33
CA ASP A 23 -16.64 7.63 -30.36
C ASP A 23 -16.21 6.84 -29.10
N SER A 24 -15.28 5.89 -29.22
CA SER A 24 -14.69 5.18 -28.07
C SER A 24 -13.76 6.07 -27.23
N PHE A 25 -13.21 7.14 -27.81
CA PHE A 25 -12.42 8.16 -27.08
C PHE A 25 -13.29 9.34 -26.63
N GLY A 26 -14.31 9.73 -27.40
CA GLY A 26 -15.26 10.81 -27.08
C GLY A 26 -16.27 10.45 -25.99
N ALA A 27 -16.52 9.16 -25.76
CA ALA A 27 -17.35 8.65 -24.66
C ALA A 27 -16.55 8.13 -23.45
N ALA A 28 -15.21 8.29 -23.45
CA ALA A 28 -14.40 7.95 -22.29
C ALA A 28 -14.53 9.08 -21.25
N GLN A 29 -15.39 8.89 -20.24
CA GLN A 29 -15.47 9.78 -19.09
C GLN A 29 -14.06 10.15 -18.59
N SER A 30 -13.83 11.44 -18.38
CA SER A 30 -12.58 11.95 -17.80
C SER A 30 -12.48 11.56 -16.32
N CYS A 31 -11.24 11.41 -15.84
CA CYS A 31 -10.90 11.15 -14.45
C CYS A 31 -11.48 12.24 -13.53
N THR A 32 -12.03 11.85 -12.38
CA THR A 32 -12.59 12.77 -11.39
C THR A 32 -12.03 12.52 -9.99
N TYR A 33 -11.81 13.59 -9.21
CA TYR A 33 -11.41 13.46 -7.80
C TYR A 33 -12.39 12.59 -7.01
N GLY A 34 -13.70 12.81 -7.17
CA GLY A 34 -14.73 12.02 -6.50
C GLY A 34 -14.67 10.52 -6.83
N GLY A 35 -14.40 10.18 -8.09
CA GLY A 35 -14.24 8.78 -8.53
C GLY A 35 -13.03 8.10 -7.90
N ILE A 36 -11.91 8.82 -7.75
CA ILE A 36 -10.70 8.34 -7.07
C ILE A 36 -11.00 8.10 -5.58
N PHE A 37 -11.54 9.09 -4.87
CA PHE A 37 -11.84 8.94 -3.44
C PHE A 37 -12.83 7.81 -3.15
N ALA A 38 -13.84 7.60 -4.01
CA ALA A 38 -14.76 6.48 -3.87
C ALA A 38 -14.05 5.12 -3.99
N LYS A 39 -13.10 4.99 -4.93
CA LYS A 39 -12.31 3.77 -5.12
C LYS A 39 -11.29 3.56 -4.01
N VAL A 40 -10.70 4.63 -3.47
CA VAL A 40 -9.88 4.57 -2.25
C VAL A 40 -10.70 4.04 -1.08
N GLY A 41 -11.92 4.55 -0.90
CA GLY A 41 -12.85 4.06 0.13
C GLY A 41 -13.18 2.57 -0.06
N TYR A 42 -13.42 2.14 -1.29
CA TYR A 42 -13.61 0.72 -1.60
C TYR A 42 -12.38 -0.14 -1.21
N PHE A 43 -11.16 0.28 -1.56
CA PHE A 43 -9.95 -0.45 -1.17
C PHE A 43 -9.73 -0.48 0.36
N LEU A 44 -10.09 0.60 1.06
CA LEU A 44 -10.04 0.67 2.51
C LEU A 44 -11.01 -0.34 3.14
N LEU A 45 -12.25 -0.42 2.65
CA LEU A 45 -13.23 -1.42 3.12
C LEU A 45 -12.73 -2.86 2.91
N ILE A 46 -12.12 -3.14 1.75
CA ILE A 46 -11.53 -4.45 1.46
C ILE A 46 -10.34 -4.75 2.39
N MET A 47 -9.52 -3.76 2.70
CA MET A 47 -8.44 -3.90 3.67
C MET A 47 -9.00 -4.22 5.06
N LEU A 48 -10.04 -3.51 5.52
CA LEU A 48 -10.71 -3.79 6.79
C LEU A 48 -11.32 -5.19 6.82
N ALA A 49 -11.88 -5.67 5.71
CA ALA A 49 -12.34 -7.04 5.59
C ALA A 49 -11.19 -8.05 5.75
N GLY A 50 -10.00 -7.76 5.19
CA GLY A 50 -8.79 -8.56 5.40
C GLY A 50 -8.32 -8.59 6.87
N VAL A 51 -8.39 -7.44 7.55
CA VAL A 51 -8.09 -7.32 8.99
C VAL A 51 -9.11 -8.13 9.82
N ALA A 52 -10.40 -8.00 9.52
CA ALA A 52 -11.46 -8.74 10.21
C ALA A 52 -11.33 -10.25 9.98
N ALA A 53 -10.96 -10.68 8.77
CA ALA A 53 -10.70 -12.08 8.46
C ALA A 53 -9.56 -12.65 9.32
N PHE A 54 -8.51 -11.86 9.59
CA PHE A 54 -7.45 -12.27 10.51
C PHE A 54 -7.97 -12.51 11.92
N PHE A 55 -8.65 -11.52 12.53
CA PHE A 55 -9.17 -11.67 13.89
C PHE A 55 -10.20 -12.79 14.03
N TYR A 56 -11.03 -12.97 13.01
CA TYR A 56 -12.00 -14.06 12.96
C TYR A 56 -11.31 -15.43 12.94
N MET A 57 -10.33 -15.61 12.05
CA MET A 57 -9.56 -16.85 11.98
C MET A 57 -8.80 -17.11 13.28
N HIS A 58 -8.22 -16.06 13.86
CA HIS A 58 -7.50 -16.15 15.12
C HIS A 58 -8.38 -16.60 16.28
N SER A 59 -9.57 -16.00 16.41
CA SER A 59 -10.58 -16.43 17.39
C SER A 59 -11.07 -17.86 17.12
N TYR A 60 -11.26 -18.23 15.85
CA TYR A 60 -11.68 -19.58 15.48
C TYR A 60 -10.64 -20.63 15.88
N PHE A 61 -9.35 -20.39 15.64
CA PHE A 61 -8.30 -21.33 16.01
C PHE A 61 -8.10 -21.43 17.53
N GLY A 62 -8.31 -20.33 18.27
CA GLY A 62 -8.27 -20.36 19.74
C GLY A 62 -9.38 -21.18 20.39
N ASN A 63 -10.57 -21.21 19.80
CA ASN A 63 -11.68 -22.02 20.31
C ASN A 63 -11.52 -23.52 20.03
N GLN A 64 -10.69 -23.92 19.06
CA GLN A 64 -10.53 -25.30 18.61
C GLN A 64 -9.35 -26.04 19.28
N GLY A 65 -8.62 -25.38 20.20
CA GLY A 65 -7.54 -26.01 20.96
C GLY A 65 -6.33 -26.45 20.12
N TYR A 66 -6.07 -25.78 18.99
CA TYR A 66 -4.93 -26.10 18.14
C TYR A 66 -3.59 -25.88 18.86
N THR A 67 -2.56 -26.63 18.45
CA THR A 67 -1.23 -26.52 19.02
C THR A 67 -0.62 -25.14 18.75
N VAL A 68 -0.20 -24.50 19.83
CA VAL A 68 0.54 -23.24 19.80
C VAL A 68 1.90 -23.50 19.18
N GLN A 69 2.22 -22.80 18.10
CA GLN A 69 3.54 -22.89 17.47
C GLN A 69 4.54 -21.93 18.13
N SER A 70 4.08 -20.76 18.56
CA SER A 70 4.91 -19.79 19.28
C SER A 70 4.06 -18.95 20.22
N ILE A 71 4.50 -18.85 21.47
CA ILE A 71 3.98 -17.88 22.45
C ILE A 71 4.90 -16.66 22.34
N ILE A 72 4.34 -15.51 21.96
CA ILE A 72 5.10 -14.25 21.88
C ILE A 72 4.89 -13.43 23.18
N ALA A 73 3.73 -13.56 23.82
CA ALA A 73 3.40 -13.02 25.16
C ALA A 73 2.28 -13.88 25.80
N GLU A 74 1.99 -13.70 27.11
CA GLU A 74 1.01 -14.53 27.85
C GLU A 74 -0.39 -14.59 27.19
N ASP A 75 -0.82 -13.51 26.52
CA ASP A 75 -2.08 -13.43 25.77
C ASP A 75 -1.89 -13.45 24.23
N PHE A 76 -0.67 -13.71 23.75
CA PHE A 76 -0.32 -13.65 22.34
C PHE A 76 0.21 -14.97 21.81
N VAL A 77 -0.63 -15.64 21.05
CA VAL A 77 -0.42 -17.00 20.59
C VAL A 77 -0.49 -17.01 19.07
N ILE A 78 0.45 -17.68 18.40
CA ILE A 78 0.30 -17.99 16.97
C ILE A 78 0.13 -19.50 16.83
N TYR A 79 -0.93 -19.92 16.16
CA TYR A 79 -1.22 -21.33 15.93
C TYR A 79 -0.46 -21.85 14.71
N SER A 80 -0.12 -23.15 14.70
CA SER A 80 0.72 -23.70 13.62
C SER A 80 0.07 -23.64 12.23
N ASN A 81 -1.24 -23.76 12.17
CA ASN A 81 -2.06 -23.61 10.97
C ASN A 81 -2.21 -22.15 10.52
N GLU A 82 -2.12 -21.17 11.42
CA GLU A 82 -2.11 -19.76 11.02
C GLU A 82 -0.85 -19.40 10.25
N VAL A 83 0.29 -19.99 10.60
CA VAL A 83 1.56 -19.70 9.92
C VAL A 83 1.54 -20.19 8.47
N SER A 84 0.92 -21.34 8.19
CA SER A 84 0.80 -21.85 6.81
C SER A 84 -0.17 -21.01 5.97
N ILE A 85 -1.31 -20.60 6.54
CA ILE A 85 -2.27 -19.69 5.89
C ILE A 85 -1.65 -18.32 5.68
N MET A 86 -0.87 -17.83 6.65
CA MET A 86 -0.11 -16.59 6.53
C MET A 86 0.86 -16.66 5.37
N MET A 87 1.71 -17.69 5.29
CA MET A 87 2.65 -17.83 4.17
C MET A 87 1.92 -17.84 2.82
N GLY A 88 0.77 -18.53 2.72
CA GLY A 88 -0.08 -18.50 1.53
C GLY A 88 -0.61 -17.09 1.21
N ALA A 89 -1.12 -16.37 2.22
CA ALA A 89 -1.63 -15.01 2.06
C ALA A 89 -0.54 -14.03 1.61
N TRP A 90 0.67 -14.11 2.18
CA TRP A 90 1.81 -13.29 1.78
C TRP A 90 2.22 -13.53 0.34
N VAL A 91 2.26 -14.79 -0.10
CA VAL A 91 2.58 -15.15 -1.49
C VAL A 91 1.52 -14.64 -2.45
N ILE A 92 0.23 -14.84 -2.14
CA ILE A 92 -0.88 -14.35 -2.98
C ILE A 92 -0.84 -12.81 -3.08
N THR A 93 -0.58 -12.13 -1.97
CA THR A 93 -0.48 -10.67 -1.92
C THR A 93 0.70 -10.17 -2.76
N LEU A 94 1.86 -10.81 -2.66
CA LEU A 94 3.04 -10.46 -3.45
C LEU A 94 2.76 -10.64 -4.95
N ILE A 95 2.19 -11.78 -5.35
CA ILE A 95 1.85 -12.05 -6.75
C ILE A 95 0.84 -11.02 -7.26
N ALA A 96 -0.22 -10.72 -6.49
CA ALA A 96 -1.23 -9.74 -6.87
C ALA A 96 -0.60 -8.33 -7.05
N GLY A 97 0.29 -7.93 -6.16
CA GLY A 97 1.03 -6.66 -6.27
C GLY A 97 1.95 -6.61 -7.48
N LEU A 98 2.63 -7.71 -7.79
CA LEU A 98 3.51 -7.82 -8.95
C LEU A 98 2.73 -7.77 -10.27
N VAL A 99 1.60 -8.48 -10.35
CA VAL A 99 0.70 -8.44 -11.52
C VAL A 99 0.11 -7.05 -11.69
N ALA A 100 -0.28 -6.37 -10.61
CA ALA A 100 -0.75 -4.99 -10.66
C ALA A 100 0.32 -4.02 -11.20
N ALA A 101 1.60 -4.25 -10.89
CA ALA A 101 2.72 -3.45 -11.38
C ALA A 101 2.97 -3.64 -12.88
N PHE A 102 2.91 -4.88 -13.39
CA PHE A 102 3.16 -5.16 -14.81
C PHE A 102 1.95 -4.93 -15.72
N VAL A 103 0.73 -5.08 -15.20
CA VAL A 103 -0.50 -4.99 -15.98
C VAL A 103 -1.46 -3.99 -15.33
N PRO A 104 -1.32 -2.68 -15.59
CA PRO A 104 -2.15 -1.66 -14.96
C PRO A 104 -3.64 -1.74 -15.36
N LYS A 105 -3.97 -2.52 -16.40
CA LYS A 105 -5.36 -2.78 -16.83
C LYS A 105 -6.12 -3.69 -15.86
N THR A 106 -5.44 -4.52 -15.05
CA THR A 106 -6.07 -5.49 -14.15
C THR A 106 -6.19 -4.99 -12.71
N ILE A 107 -5.76 -3.76 -12.43
CA ILE A 107 -5.77 -3.12 -11.09
C ILE A 107 -7.10 -3.23 -10.34
N PRO A 108 -8.30 -3.14 -10.96
CA PRO A 108 -9.53 -3.33 -10.22
C PRO A 108 -9.60 -4.68 -9.49
N VAL A 109 -9.09 -5.74 -10.12
CA VAL A 109 -9.11 -7.10 -9.56
C VAL A 109 -7.87 -7.34 -8.72
N THR A 110 -6.69 -7.11 -9.28
CA THR A 110 -5.41 -7.37 -8.60
C THR A 110 -5.20 -6.46 -7.41
N GLY A 111 -5.62 -5.19 -7.50
CA GLY A 111 -5.60 -4.24 -6.40
C GLY A 111 -6.57 -4.63 -5.27
N THR A 112 -7.73 -5.20 -5.59
CA THR A 112 -8.66 -5.72 -4.57
C THR A 112 -8.04 -6.88 -3.80
N ILE A 113 -7.49 -7.87 -4.52
CA ILE A 113 -6.82 -9.03 -3.91
C ILE A 113 -5.63 -8.57 -3.07
N TYR A 114 -4.84 -7.63 -3.59
CA TYR A 114 -3.72 -7.04 -2.87
C TYR A 114 -4.16 -6.34 -1.58
N CYS A 115 -5.21 -5.50 -1.62
CA CYS A 115 -5.68 -4.80 -0.42
C CYS A 115 -6.23 -5.76 0.64
N ALA A 116 -6.93 -6.82 0.23
CA ALA A 116 -7.42 -7.85 1.16
C ALA A 116 -6.24 -8.57 1.84
N GLY A 117 -5.26 -8.99 1.04
CA GLY A 117 -4.08 -9.69 1.54
C GLY A 117 -3.15 -8.81 2.40
N MET A 118 -2.96 -7.55 2.01
CA MET A 118 -2.23 -6.57 2.83
C MET A 118 -2.97 -6.25 4.12
N GLY A 119 -4.31 -6.17 4.12
CA GLY A 119 -5.08 -6.02 5.35
C GLY A 119 -4.78 -7.15 6.35
N TYR A 120 -4.74 -8.38 5.87
CA TYR A 120 -4.36 -9.54 6.67
C TYR A 120 -2.91 -9.46 7.18
N ALA A 121 -1.95 -9.14 6.30
CA ALA A 121 -0.53 -9.02 6.65
C ALA A 121 -0.27 -7.89 7.68
N VAL A 122 -0.93 -6.75 7.50
CA VAL A 122 -0.90 -5.62 8.43
C VAL A 122 -1.50 -6.00 9.77
N ALA A 123 -2.61 -6.74 9.80
CA ALA A 123 -3.24 -7.20 11.04
C ALA A 123 -2.30 -8.09 11.86
N ILE A 124 -1.69 -9.10 11.25
CA ILE A 124 -0.70 -9.96 11.92
C ILE A 124 0.47 -9.15 12.44
N THR A 125 1.02 -8.27 11.60
CA THR A 125 2.17 -7.44 12.00
C THR A 125 1.81 -6.58 13.21
N SER A 126 0.63 -5.95 13.18
CA SER A 126 0.13 -5.12 14.26
C SER A 126 -0.17 -5.91 15.53
N TYR A 127 -0.69 -7.14 15.37
CA TYR A 127 -0.85 -8.10 16.46
C TYR A 127 0.53 -8.30 17.09
N ILE A 128 1.56 -8.69 16.33
CA ILE A 128 2.90 -8.99 16.88
C ILE A 128 3.49 -7.80 17.64
N TYR A 129 3.39 -6.58 17.09
CA TYR A 129 3.85 -5.38 17.80
C TYR A 129 3.02 -5.06 19.04
N ALA A 130 1.72 -5.33 19.04
CA ALA A 130 0.86 -5.13 20.20
C ALA A 130 1.18 -6.09 21.36
N ALA A 131 1.72 -7.27 21.05
CA ALA A 131 2.18 -8.25 22.05
C ALA A 131 3.35 -7.72 22.89
N GLU A 132 4.29 -7.05 22.21
CA GLU A 132 5.48 -6.48 22.85
C GLU A 132 5.20 -5.08 23.43
N TYR A 133 4.28 -4.34 22.82
CA TYR A 133 4.01 -2.93 23.10
C TYR A 133 2.51 -2.64 23.13
N SER A 134 1.92 -2.59 24.33
CA SER A 134 0.50 -2.29 24.51
C SER A 134 0.15 -0.87 24.01
N GLY A 135 -0.97 -0.75 23.27
CA GLY A 135 -1.49 0.53 22.78
C GLY A 135 -0.84 1.10 21.52
N ILE A 136 0.28 0.53 21.07
CA ILE A 136 1.09 1.06 19.94
C ILE A 136 0.30 1.19 18.64
N VAL A 137 -0.65 0.29 18.40
CA VAL A 137 -1.44 0.24 17.17
C VAL A 137 -2.36 1.45 17.06
N VAL A 138 -3.01 1.85 18.17
CA VAL A 138 -3.92 3.00 18.18
C VAL A 138 -3.13 4.30 17.98
N GLU A 139 -1.99 4.43 18.64
CA GLU A 139 -1.09 5.58 18.46
C GLU A 139 -0.58 5.67 17.01
N ALA A 140 -0.19 4.54 16.43
CA ALA A 140 0.24 4.46 15.03
C ALA A 140 -0.87 4.91 14.07
N LEU A 141 -2.11 4.44 14.28
CA LEU A 141 -3.26 4.85 13.48
C LEU A 141 -3.50 6.36 13.57
N VAL A 142 -3.52 6.92 14.78
CA VAL A 142 -3.73 8.36 14.98
C VAL A 142 -2.63 9.17 14.28
N LEU A 143 -1.36 8.78 14.47
CA LEU A 143 -0.24 9.46 13.82
C LEU A 143 -0.30 9.36 12.29
N THR A 144 -0.71 8.23 11.73
CA THR A 144 -0.84 8.09 10.28
C THR A 144 -1.91 9.01 9.72
N VAL A 145 -3.07 9.11 10.35
CA VAL A 145 -4.13 10.04 9.94
C VAL A 145 -3.66 11.49 10.06
N LEU A 146 -2.93 11.83 11.13
CA LEU A 146 -2.33 13.17 11.29
C LEU A 146 -1.33 13.49 10.19
N ILE A 147 -0.44 12.55 9.84
CA ILE A 147 0.56 12.75 8.77
C ILE A 147 -0.13 12.87 7.41
N ILE A 148 -1.10 12.01 7.10
CA ILE A 148 -1.87 12.08 5.85
C ILE A 148 -2.59 13.43 5.76
N GLY A 149 -3.26 13.86 6.84
CA GLY A 149 -3.94 15.15 6.92
C GLY A 149 -3.00 16.34 6.77
N ALA A 150 -1.84 16.30 7.43
CA ALA A 150 -0.80 17.33 7.31
C ALA A 150 -0.23 17.41 5.89
N MET A 151 0.03 16.26 5.25
CA MET A 151 0.53 16.21 3.88
C MET A 151 -0.53 16.67 2.88
N ALA A 152 -1.82 16.33 3.10
CA ALA A 152 -2.91 16.82 2.27
C ALA A 152 -3.06 18.35 2.38
N PHE A 153 -2.95 18.91 3.59
CA PHE A 153 -2.93 20.35 3.82
C PHE A 153 -1.72 21.03 3.15
N LEU A 154 -0.54 20.43 3.26
CA LEU A 154 0.69 20.96 2.67
C LEU A 154 0.67 20.93 1.14
N PHE A 155 0.06 19.90 0.54
CA PHE A 155 -0.13 19.80 -0.90
C PHE A 155 -1.17 20.82 -1.40
N THR A 156 -2.33 20.90 -0.74
CA THR A 156 -3.41 21.82 -1.16
C THR A 156 -3.06 23.29 -0.97
N SER A 157 -2.21 23.62 0.00
CA SER A 157 -1.68 24.99 0.18
C SER A 157 -0.70 25.43 -0.91
N GLY A 158 -0.29 24.52 -1.81
CA GLY A 158 0.61 24.83 -2.93
C GLY A 158 2.03 25.21 -2.52
N ILE A 159 2.37 25.07 -1.23
CA ILE A 159 3.69 25.39 -0.67
C ILE A 159 4.75 24.41 -1.21
N VAL A 160 4.36 23.15 -1.42
CA VAL A 160 5.26 22.09 -1.90
C VAL A 160 4.92 21.72 -3.34
N LYS A 161 5.83 22.04 -4.26
CA LYS A 161 5.77 21.59 -5.66
C LYS A 161 6.61 20.33 -5.83
N VAL A 162 5.99 19.26 -6.32
CA VAL A 162 6.66 17.98 -6.57
C VAL A 162 7.39 18.06 -7.91
N GLY A 163 8.69 18.34 -7.86
CA GLY A 163 9.55 18.35 -9.06
C GLY A 163 9.96 16.95 -9.51
N GLU A 164 10.39 16.80 -10.77
CA GLU A 164 10.90 15.53 -11.31
C GLU A 164 12.09 14.98 -10.50
N LYS A 165 13.01 15.87 -10.07
CA LYS A 165 14.16 15.48 -9.24
C LYS A 165 13.72 14.90 -7.89
N PHE A 166 12.66 15.46 -7.29
CA PHE A 166 12.11 14.94 -6.04
C PHE A 166 11.51 13.55 -6.24
N LYS A 167 10.74 13.34 -7.32
CA LYS A 167 10.19 12.02 -7.67
C LYS A 167 11.28 10.96 -7.81
N THR A 168 12.37 11.28 -8.54
CA THR A 168 13.49 10.36 -8.74
C THR A 168 14.20 10.01 -7.43
N ILE A 169 14.45 10.99 -6.56
CA ILE A 169 15.10 10.75 -5.26
C ILE A 169 14.23 9.85 -4.38
N VAL A 170 12.94 10.15 -4.26
CA VAL A 170 12.00 9.37 -3.44
C VAL A 170 11.84 7.96 -3.98
N LEU A 171 11.69 7.80 -5.29
CA LEU A 171 11.57 6.47 -5.92
C LEU A 171 12.85 5.65 -5.71
N THR A 172 14.04 6.27 -5.85
CA THR A 172 15.32 5.59 -5.61
C THR A 172 15.45 5.16 -4.16
N ALA A 173 15.08 6.03 -3.22
CA ALA A 173 15.10 5.72 -1.79
C ALA A 173 14.08 4.62 -1.43
N LEU A 174 12.90 4.60 -2.06
CA LEU A 174 11.92 3.52 -1.91
C LEU A 174 12.48 2.20 -2.40
N MET A 175 13.08 2.17 -3.59
CA MET A 175 13.72 0.97 -4.14
C MET A 175 14.84 0.47 -3.23
N ALA A 176 15.69 1.38 -2.71
CA ALA A 176 16.73 1.04 -1.75
C ALA A 176 16.15 0.45 -0.45
N SER A 177 15.06 1.01 0.07
CA SER A 177 14.40 0.51 1.29
C SER A 177 13.83 -0.90 1.09
N VAL A 178 13.16 -1.14 -0.04
CA VAL A 178 12.57 -2.44 -0.37
C VAL A 178 13.66 -3.49 -0.60
N LEU A 179 14.66 -3.19 -1.44
CA LEU A 179 15.78 -4.10 -1.72
C LEU A 179 16.59 -4.40 -0.46
N GLY A 180 16.86 -3.40 0.37
CA GLY A 180 17.52 -3.60 1.66
C GLY A 180 16.73 -4.54 2.58
N GLY A 181 15.40 -4.41 2.62
CA GLY A 181 14.51 -5.31 3.35
C GLY A 181 14.55 -6.75 2.83
N VAL A 182 14.51 -6.94 1.51
CA VAL A 182 14.59 -8.28 0.87
C VAL A 182 15.94 -8.93 1.13
N ILE A 183 17.04 -8.20 0.97
CA ILE A 183 18.39 -8.72 1.26
C ILE A 183 18.49 -9.16 2.71
N PHE A 184 18.01 -8.34 3.65
CA PHE A 184 18.00 -8.69 5.06
C PHE A 184 17.17 -9.94 5.35
N PHE A 185 16.00 -10.07 4.71
CA PHE A 185 15.15 -11.27 4.82
C PHE A 185 15.86 -12.53 4.33
N VAL A 186 16.53 -12.47 3.16
CA VAL A 186 17.29 -13.60 2.60
C VAL A 186 18.47 -13.99 3.50
N ILE A 187 19.21 -13.02 4.03
CA ILE A 187 20.33 -13.27 4.96
C ILE A 187 19.82 -13.96 6.22
N ARG A 188 18.69 -13.50 6.78
CA ARG A 188 18.08 -14.11 7.97
C ARG A 188 17.61 -15.54 7.70
N MET A 189 17.16 -15.84 6.48
CA MET A 189 16.72 -17.19 6.09
C MET A 189 17.89 -18.17 5.92
N ILE A 190 19.00 -17.72 5.33
CA ILE A 190 20.17 -18.57 5.05
C ILE A 190 21.05 -18.76 6.30
N ALA A 191 21.21 -17.70 7.10
CA ALA A 191 22.16 -17.70 8.23
C ALA A 191 21.58 -16.99 9.47
N PRO A 192 20.54 -17.56 10.11
CA PRO A 192 19.80 -16.93 11.21
C PRO A 192 20.67 -16.63 12.44
N ASN A 193 21.71 -17.44 12.69
CA ASN A 193 22.63 -17.30 13.83
C ASN A 193 23.98 -16.65 13.47
N SER A 194 24.11 -16.06 12.29
CA SER A 194 25.39 -15.42 11.91
C SER A 194 25.66 -14.16 12.71
N MET A 195 26.94 -13.90 12.97
CA MET A 195 27.42 -12.67 13.62
C MET A 195 26.98 -11.40 12.84
N ILE A 196 26.74 -11.53 11.53
CA ILE A 196 26.25 -10.45 10.66
C ILE A 196 24.81 -10.07 11.01
N VAL A 197 23.91 -11.04 11.16
CA VAL A 197 22.52 -10.79 11.58
C VAL A 197 22.51 -10.16 12.97
N HIS A 198 23.29 -10.71 13.90
CA HIS A 198 23.36 -10.20 15.27
C HIS A 198 23.92 -8.77 15.35
N SER A 199 24.89 -8.43 14.51
CA SER A 199 25.47 -7.07 14.43
C SER A 199 24.51 -6.07 13.80
N ILE A 200 23.80 -6.45 12.73
CA ILE A 200 22.80 -5.60 12.08
C ILE A 200 21.60 -5.37 13.01
N THR A 201 21.13 -6.40 13.72
CA THR A 201 20.06 -6.27 14.71
C THR A 201 20.47 -5.37 15.87
N LYS A 202 21.72 -5.47 16.36
CA LYS A 202 22.24 -4.54 17.39
C LYS A 202 22.33 -3.09 16.89
N LEU A 203 22.76 -2.88 15.63
CA LEU A 203 22.77 -1.53 15.03
C LEU A 203 21.34 -0.96 14.87
N GLN A 204 20.38 -1.80 14.49
CA GLN A 204 18.97 -1.43 14.37
C GLN A 204 18.28 -1.17 15.72
N ASN A 205 18.77 -1.76 16.80
CA ASN A 205 18.23 -1.56 18.15
C ASN A 205 18.81 -0.31 18.84
N GLY A 206 19.82 0.36 18.25
CA GLY A 206 20.41 1.59 18.77
C GLY A 206 19.81 2.89 18.20
N PRO A 207 20.37 4.07 18.58
CA PRO A 207 19.92 5.39 18.11
C PRO A 207 19.90 5.54 16.58
N LEU A 208 20.80 4.84 15.88
CA LEU A 208 20.82 4.77 14.42
C LEU A 208 19.55 4.14 13.84
N GLY A 209 18.99 3.12 14.50
CA GLY A 209 17.75 2.48 14.07
C GLY A 209 16.54 3.41 14.13
N ILE A 210 16.48 4.28 15.15
CA ILE A 210 15.45 5.32 15.26
C ILE A 210 15.59 6.32 14.12
N LEU A 211 16.82 6.77 13.81
CA LEU A 211 17.07 7.68 12.69
C LEU A 211 16.59 7.09 11.35
N PHE A 212 16.91 5.83 11.07
CA PHE A 212 16.42 5.15 9.87
C PHE A 212 14.90 4.98 9.84
N ALA A 213 14.26 4.76 10.99
CA ALA A 213 12.80 4.68 11.07
C ALA A 213 12.15 6.05 10.78
N VAL A 214 12.70 7.14 11.31
CA VAL A 214 12.24 8.52 11.01
C VAL A 214 12.39 8.82 9.52
N LEU A 215 13.56 8.50 8.93
CA LEU A 215 13.77 8.65 7.49
C LEU A 215 12.77 7.81 6.68
N GLY A 216 12.42 6.62 7.15
CA GLY A 216 11.41 5.77 6.52
C GLY A 216 10.00 6.40 6.54
N VAL A 217 9.62 7.04 7.64
CA VAL A 217 8.34 7.77 7.73
C VAL A 217 8.34 9.00 6.82
N LEU A 218 9.43 9.77 6.80
CA LEU A 218 9.58 10.92 5.89
C LEU A 218 9.52 10.48 4.42
N LEU A 219 10.15 9.36 4.09
CA LEU A 219 10.10 8.77 2.76
C LEU A 219 8.68 8.36 2.38
N ALA A 220 7.95 7.71 3.28
CA ALA A 220 6.56 7.32 3.05
C ALA A 220 5.64 8.53 2.87
N ALA A 221 5.83 9.58 3.67
CA ALA A 221 5.10 10.83 3.51
C ALA A 221 5.43 11.55 2.19
N ALA A 222 6.71 11.51 1.77
CA ALA A 222 7.14 12.02 0.48
C ALA A 222 6.53 11.25 -0.71
N LEU A 223 6.39 9.93 -0.59
CA LEU A 223 5.72 9.10 -1.59
C LEU A 223 4.24 9.51 -1.74
N LEU A 224 3.57 9.77 -0.61
CA LEU A 224 2.18 10.22 -0.59
C LEU A 224 2.01 11.58 -1.29
N LEU A 225 2.97 12.51 -1.15
CA LEU A 225 2.98 13.76 -1.94
C LEU A 225 3.07 13.49 -3.46
N ILE A 226 3.85 12.50 -3.88
CA ILE A 226 3.96 12.12 -5.30
C ILE A 226 2.63 11.54 -5.79
N ASP A 227 1.91 10.78 -4.96
CA ASP A 227 0.58 10.28 -5.32
C ASP A 227 -0.43 11.40 -5.48
N PHE A 228 -0.44 12.39 -4.57
CA PHE A 228 -1.31 13.56 -4.70
C PHE A 228 -1.03 14.36 -5.97
N ASP A 229 0.24 14.55 -6.30
CA ASP A 229 0.65 15.21 -7.55
C ASP A 229 0.20 14.40 -8.78
N THR A 230 0.39 13.08 -8.76
CA THR A 230 -0.10 12.16 -9.80
C THR A 230 -1.61 12.25 -9.99
N ILE A 231 -2.35 12.32 -8.89
CA ILE A 231 -3.82 12.46 -8.89
C ILE A 231 -4.23 13.81 -9.49
N ALA A 232 -3.59 14.91 -9.07
CA ALA A 232 -3.89 16.24 -9.56
C ALA A 232 -3.63 16.38 -11.06
N HIS A 233 -2.50 15.86 -11.54
CA HIS A 233 -2.18 15.79 -12.96
C HIS A 233 -3.18 14.93 -13.74
N ALA A 234 -3.52 13.74 -13.24
CA ALA A 234 -4.47 12.85 -13.91
C ALA A 234 -5.86 13.47 -14.12
N VAL A 235 -6.33 14.28 -13.16
CA VAL A 235 -7.61 14.99 -13.28
C VAL A 235 -7.48 16.22 -14.17
N THR A 236 -6.40 16.99 -14.05
CA THR A 236 -6.17 18.21 -14.85
C THR A 236 -5.99 17.88 -16.34
N ASP A 237 -5.27 16.81 -16.65
CA ASP A 237 -5.00 16.36 -18.02
C ASP A 237 -6.19 15.56 -18.61
N GLY A 238 -7.28 15.37 -17.85
CA GLY A 238 -8.50 14.72 -18.33
C GLY A 238 -8.30 13.25 -18.73
N VAL A 239 -7.39 12.54 -18.07
CA VAL A 239 -7.02 11.16 -18.41
C VAL A 239 -8.24 10.22 -18.31
N ASN A 240 -8.26 9.13 -19.08
CA ASN A 240 -9.33 8.14 -19.09
C ASN A 240 -9.73 7.67 -17.67
N LYS A 241 -11.03 7.54 -17.38
CA LYS A 241 -11.61 7.03 -16.12
C LYS A 241 -10.97 5.74 -15.57
N LYS A 242 -10.42 4.88 -16.43
CA LYS A 242 -9.70 3.67 -15.98
C LYS A 242 -8.49 4.01 -15.10
N TYR A 243 -7.87 5.17 -15.32
CA TYR A 243 -6.71 5.63 -14.57
C TYR A 243 -7.03 5.97 -13.10
N GLU A 244 -8.28 6.28 -12.78
CA GLU A 244 -8.70 6.46 -11.38
C GLU A 244 -8.40 5.23 -10.52
N TRP A 245 -8.46 4.01 -11.09
CA TRP A 245 -8.11 2.79 -10.37
C TRP A 245 -6.63 2.73 -10.03
N TYR A 246 -5.77 3.16 -10.96
CA TYR A 246 -4.33 3.24 -10.74
C TYR A 246 -4.00 4.26 -9.65
N CYS A 247 -4.54 5.47 -9.75
CA CYS A 247 -4.34 6.53 -8.75
C CYS A 247 -4.82 6.12 -7.35
N SER A 248 -5.98 5.45 -7.27
CA SER A 248 -6.52 4.99 -5.97
C SER A 248 -5.66 3.89 -5.37
N TYR A 249 -5.15 2.99 -6.20
CA TYR A 249 -4.29 1.90 -5.77
C TYR A 249 -2.93 2.39 -5.31
N SER A 250 -2.27 3.30 -6.05
CA SER A 250 -0.97 3.86 -5.64
C SER A 250 -1.09 4.64 -4.33
N LEU A 251 -2.15 5.44 -4.18
CA LEU A 251 -2.43 6.14 -2.93
C LEU A 251 -2.62 5.16 -1.77
N MET A 252 -3.35 4.05 -1.99
CA MET A 252 -3.55 3.02 -0.98
C MET A 252 -2.23 2.34 -0.58
N LEU A 253 -1.37 2.03 -1.56
CA LEU A 253 -0.03 1.48 -1.30
C LEU A 253 0.78 2.40 -0.37
N SER A 254 0.77 3.69 -0.65
CA SER A 254 1.51 4.68 0.14
C SER A 254 0.94 4.86 1.54
N VAL A 255 -0.38 4.83 1.69
CA VAL A 255 -1.04 4.87 3.01
C VAL A 255 -0.67 3.65 3.84
N ILE A 256 -0.74 2.43 3.26
CA ILE A 256 -0.34 1.19 3.96
C ILE A 256 1.16 1.24 4.32
N PHE A 257 1.99 1.69 3.39
CA PHE A 257 3.44 1.79 3.61
C PHE A 257 3.77 2.79 4.72
N LEU A 258 3.10 3.95 4.74
CA LEU A 258 3.23 4.93 5.81
C LEU A 258 2.83 4.34 7.16
N TYR A 259 1.72 3.60 7.23
CA TYR A 259 1.30 2.91 8.46
C TYR A 259 2.38 1.97 8.99
N LEU A 260 2.93 1.11 8.14
CA LEU A 260 3.98 0.16 8.56
C LEU A 260 5.24 0.88 9.04
N LYS A 261 5.61 2.02 8.41
CA LYS A 261 6.77 2.82 8.84
C LYS A 261 6.53 3.55 10.16
N VAL A 262 5.33 4.09 10.38
CA VAL A 262 4.97 4.73 11.66
C VAL A 262 4.95 3.71 12.79
N LEU A 263 4.33 2.54 12.56
CA LEU A 263 4.31 1.44 13.52
C LEU A 263 5.76 1.00 13.86
N GLN A 264 6.60 0.84 12.85
CA GLN A 264 8.01 0.51 13.04
C GLN A 264 8.76 1.59 13.83
N LEU A 265 8.49 2.88 13.57
CA LEU A 265 9.11 3.98 14.31
C LEU A 265 8.74 3.96 15.79
N LEU A 266 7.45 3.83 16.11
CA LEU A 266 6.99 3.77 17.50
C LEU A 266 7.61 2.57 18.23
N ALA A 267 7.66 1.41 17.58
CA ALA A 267 8.21 0.20 18.19
C ALA A 267 9.70 0.39 18.53
N ARG A 268 10.46 1.04 17.64
CA ARG A 268 11.87 1.34 17.88
C ARG A 268 12.08 2.36 19.00
N ILE A 269 11.23 3.38 19.09
CA ILE A 269 11.28 4.36 20.17
C ILE A 269 11.00 3.69 21.51
N GLN A 270 10.01 2.80 21.58
CA GLN A 270 9.61 2.15 22.82
C GLN A 270 10.63 1.08 23.27
N ASN A 271 11.15 0.29 22.33
CA ASN A 271 12.23 -0.69 22.58
C ASN A 271 13.51 -0.04 23.14
N ASN A 272 13.77 1.23 22.82
CA ASN A 272 14.96 1.95 23.31
C ASN A 272 14.71 2.65 24.66
N ARG A 273 13.47 2.63 25.17
CA ARG A 273 13.09 3.16 26.50
C ARG A 273 12.96 2.06 27.55
N SER A 274 12.72 0.82 27.14
CA SER A 274 12.74 -0.41 27.96
C SER A 274 14.15 -0.95 28.12
#